data_AF-A0A2V7KCX4-F1
#
_entry.id   AF-A0A2V7KCX4-F1
#
_cell.length_a   1.000
_cell.length_b   1.000
_cell.length_c   1.000
_cell.angle_alpha   90.00
_cell.angle_beta   90.00
_cell.angle_gamma   90.00
#
_symmetry.space_group_name_H-M   'P 1'
#
loop_
_entity.id
_entity.type
_entity.pdbx_description
1 polymer ?
#
loop_
_entity_poly.entity_id
_entity_poly.type
_entity_poly.pdbx_seq_one_letter_code
_entity_poly.pdbx_strand_id
1 'polypeptide(L)'
;MKRILFLTLAAAFFTSCERTTGPAAKDAPAFASTAATTTFSGDATVLRASVLGLDPIVVGEAGPLPEAGGAEESTLLSISRDETLGLLSAEVGHAAVVAQGNSSSAEASVASATLTVAGNTIQADLLRSQAQATCDGAGQASASGSSELAGLVINGQAITVTGQPNQTVDLPGLRVVINEQSGSASGNRSDITVNALHVTAFDPLTGQTLADVVISSAHADISCGACTPPVGDFVTGGGWITGTPSAARANFAVAGGIKNGGLWGHLTYIDHGPNGIKVKGTGVTSYVVTGPTSRRIKGLAEVDGVGGIDYTVDVSDAGEPGRDDTFSMTLANGYSAAGKLAGGNIQLHAKPAPCP
;
A
#
# COMPACT_ATOMS: atom_id res chain seq x y z
N MET A 1 -22.78 33.13 87.10
CA MET A 1 -21.78 32.60 88.06
C MET A 1 -20.68 31.97 87.21
N LYS A 2 -19.38 32.28 87.20
CA LYS A 2 -18.43 33.07 88.00
C LYS A 2 -17.49 33.80 87.02
N ARG A 3 -17.01 34.98 87.40
CA ARG A 3 -15.95 35.77 86.72
C ARG A 3 -14.55 35.24 87.08
N ILE A 4 -13.53 35.71 86.33
CA ILE A 4 -12.10 36.01 86.67
C ILE A 4 -11.19 35.46 85.54
N LEU A 5 -10.06 36.03 85.08
CA LEU A 5 -9.41 37.36 84.92
C LEU A 5 -7.95 37.03 84.43
N PHE A 6 -7.28 37.98 83.75
CA PHE A 6 -5.84 38.08 83.39
C PHE A 6 -5.33 37.28 82.16
N LEU A 7 -4.71 37.86 81.10
CA LEU A 7 -3.56 38.78 80.84
C LEU A 7 -2.20 38.07 80.65
N THR A 8 -1.50 38.43 79.54
CA THR A 8 -0.10 38.14 79.11
C THR A 8 0.16 36.73 78.53
N LEU A 9 1.00 36.50 77.51
CA LEU A 9 2.25 37.12 77.09
C LEU A 9 2.54 36.79 75.59
N ALA A 10 3.07 37.75 74.83
CA ALA A 10 3.56 37.54 73.46
C ALA A 10 5.02 37.04 73.47
N ALA A 11 5.36 36.06 72.63
CA ALA A 11 6.74 35.68 72.32
C ALA A 11 6.88 35.40 70.81
N ALA A 12 7.65 36.25 70.14
CA ALA A 12 8.10 36.07 68.77
C ALA A 12 9.42 35.27 68.78
N PHE A 13 9.49 34.18 68.01
CA PHE A 13 10.74 33.49 67.71
C PHE A 13 11.17 33.83 66.28
N PHE A 14 12.27 34.58 66.16
CA PHE A 14 13.10 34.62 64.96
C PHE A 14 14.07 33.45 65.02
N THR A 15 14.07 32.59 63.99
CA THR A 15 15.20 31.69 63.72
C THR A 15 15.60 31.82 62.27
N SER A 16 16.88 32.15 62.09
CA SER A 16 17.59 32.30 60.83
C SER A 16 17.89 30.91 60.26
N CYS A 17 17.83 30.74 58.94
CA CYS A 17 18.46 29.61 58.26
C CYS A 17 19.28 30.13 57.07
N GLU A 18 20.59 29.99 57.22
CA GLU A 18 21.61 30.28 56.22
C GLU A 18 21.44 29.40 54.98
N ARG A 19 21.62 30.01 53.81
CA ARG A 19 21.54 29.35 52.50
C ARG A 19 22.88 28.72 52.19
N THR A 20 22.94 27.38 52.19
CA THR A 20 24.11 26.61 51.75
C THR A 20 24.36 26.81 50.26
N THR A 21 25.55 27.29 49.89
CA THR A 21 26.05 27.32 48.51
C THR A 21 26.51 25.93 48.08
N GLY A 22 25.68 25.25 47.28
CA GLY A 22 26.06 24.02 46.57
C GLY A 22 26.97 24.31 45.36
N PRO A 23 27.77 23.33 44.91
CA PRO A 23 28.74 23.52 43.84
C PRO A 23 28.06 23.84 42.50
N ALA A 24 28.72 24.69 41.70
CA ALA A 24 28.27 25.08 40.36
C ALA A 24 27.87 23.87 39.52
N ALA A 25 26.62 23.84 39.08
CA ALA A 25 26.16 22.91 38.07
C ALA A 25 27.03 23.12 36.82
N LYS A 26 27.77 22.09 36.42
CA LYS A 26 28.33 22.05 35.07
C LYS A 26 27.13 21.99 34.13
N ASP A 27 26.92 23.06 33.35
CA ASP A 27 26.02 23.00 32.21
C ASP A 27 26.45 21.83 31.32
N ALA A 28 25.60 20.81 31.25
CA ALA A 28 25.69 19.81 30.19
C ALA A 28 25.51 20.57 28.86
N PRO A 29 26.30 20.27 27.81
CA PRO A 29 26.05 20.89 26.52
C PRO A 29 24.62 20.50 26.09
N ALA A 30 23.75 21.50 25.95
CA ALA A 30 22.43 21.33 25.40
C ALA A 30 22.56 21.02 23.91
N PHE A 31 22.86 19.76 23.58
CA PHE A 31 22.46 19.22 22.28
C PHE A 31 20.98 18.89 22.38
N ALA A 32 20.14 19.93 22.36
CA ALA A 32 18.76 19.76 21.96
C ALA A 32 18.77 19.49 20.45
N SER A 33 19.05 18.25 20.07
CA SER A 33 18.68 17.77 18.75
C SER A 33 17.16 17.87 18.70
N THR A 34 16.63 18.80 17.91
CA THR A 34 15.26 18.67 17.42
C THR A 34 15.26 17.39 16.60
N ALA A 35 14.78 16.29 17.17
CA ALA A 35 14.60 15.05 16.43
C ALA A 35 13.67 15.37 15.25
N ALA A 36 14.24 15.43 14.04
CA ALA A 36 13.42 15.51 12.84
C ALA A 36 12.55 14.25 12.84
N THR A 37 11.26 14.37 12.56
CA THR A 37 10.38 13.22 12.38
C THR A 37 10.57 12.68 10.97
N THR A 38 10.53 11.36 10.80
CA THR A 38 10.48 10.80 9.44
C THR A 38 9.21 11.27 8.75
N THR A 39 9.34 11.71 7.50
CA THR A 39 8.21 12.14 6.67
C THR A 39 8.06 11.29 5.43
N PHE A 40 6.84 11.31 4.87
CA PHE A 40 6.41 10.47 3.76
C PHE A 40 5.43 11.22 2.84
N SER A 41 5.26 10.79 1.60
CA SER A 41 4.22 11.30 0.69
C SER A 41 3.67 10.27 -0.30
N GLY A 42 3.99 8.98 -0.08
CA GLY A 42 3.68 7.89 -1.00
C GLY A 42 2.24 7.85 -1.48
N ASP A 43 2.05 7.33 -2.69
CA ASP A 43 0.75 7.12 -3.33
C ASP A 43 0.75 5.84 -4.18
N ALA A 44 -0.44 5.33 -4.49
CA ALA A 44 -0.62 4.24 -5.43
C ALA A 44 -1.88 4.47 -6.27
N THR A 45 -1.87 4.01 -7.52
CA THR A 45 -3.02 4.17 -8.42
C THR A 45 -3.15 3.03 -9.42
N VAL A 46 -4.38 2.55 -9.60
CA VAL A 46 -4.67 1.48 -10.58
C VAL A 46 -4.59 2.00 -12.01
N LEU A 47 -5.19 3.15 -12.33
CA LEU A 47 -5.13 3.78 -13.65
C LEU A 47 -5.00 5.30 -13.52
N ARG A 48 -4.03 5.88 -14.22
CA ARG A 48 -3.99 7.32 -14.55
C ARG A 48 -3.86 7.44 -16.06
N ALA A 49 -4.69 8.27 -16.70
CA ALA A 49 -4.64 8.47 -18.14
C ALA A 49 -4.93 9.92 -18.54
N SER A 50 -4.16 10.42 -19.49
CA SER A 50 -4.40 11.68 -20.19
C SER A 50 -4.63 11.37 -21.67
N VAL A 51 -5.74 11.84 -22.22
CA VAL A 51 -6.07 11.67 -23.65
C VAL A 51 -6.32 13.04 -24.24
N LEU A 52 -5.75 13.32 -25.42
CA LEU A 52 -5.84 14.62 -26.05
C LEU A 52 -7.32 15.05 -26.22
N GLY A 53 -7.66 16.20 -25.63
CA GLY A 53 -9.00 16.77 -25.69
C GLY A 53 -10.00 16.23 -24.67
N LEU A 54 -9.58 15.37 -23.74
CA LEU A 54 -10.39 14.87 -22.63
C LEU A 54 -9.81 15.32 -21.28
N ASP A 55 -10.66 15.34 -20.26
CA ASP A 55 -10.20 15.52 -18.87
C ASP A 55 -9.40 14.29 -18.41
N PRO A 56 -8.44 14.45 -17.47
CA PRO A 56 -7.68 13.33 -16.93
C PRO A 56 -8.59 12.27 -16.29
N ILE A 57 -8.30 11.01 -16.58
CA ILE A 57 -9.03 9.85 -16.04
C ILE A 57 -8.17 9.23 -14.94
N VAL A 58 -8.74 9.07 -13.75
CA VAL A 58 -8.07 8.43 -12.64
C VAL A 58 -9.01 7.44 -11.95
N VAL A 59 -8.52 6.22 -11.70
CA VAL A 59 -9.30 5.14 -11.10
C VAL A 59 -8.45 4.39 -10.07
N GLY A 60 -9.04 4.14 -8.89
CA GLY A 60 -8.44 3.33 -7.82
C GLY A 60 -7.21 3.98 -7.19
N GLU A 61 -7.39 5.09 -6.49
CA GLU A 61 -6.30 5.83 -5.81
C GLU A 61 -6.20 5.49 -4.33
N ALA A 62 -4.96 5.31 -3.85
CA ALA A 62 -4.62 5.28 -2.45
C ALA A 62 -3.55 6.34 -2.17
N GLY A 63 -3.82 7.28 -1.27
CA GLY A 63 -2.95 8.43 -1.02
C GLY A 63 -3.23 9.62 -1.97
N PRO A 64 -2.32 10.61 -2.04
CA PRO A 64 -1.03 10.67 -1.35
C PRO A 64 -1.19 10.70 0.18
N LEU A 65 -0.25 10.09 0.89
CA LEU A 65 -0.24 10.13 2.35
C LEU A 65 0.18 11.51 2.88
N PRO A 66 -0.35 11.94 4.05
CA PRO A 66 0.22 13.06 4.79
C PRO A 66 1.67 12.80 5.20
N GLU A 67 2.42 13.87 5.49
CA GLU A 67 3.83 13.77 5.95
C GLU A 67 4.02 12.90 7.20
N ALA A 68 3.00 12.82 8.07
CA ALA A 68 3.04 11.96 9.25
C ALA A 68 2.94 10.45 8.93
N GLY A 69 2.71 10.09 7.67
CA GLY A 69 2.39 8.75 7.22
C GLY A 69 0.91 8.42 7.43
N GLY A 70 0.61 7.13 7.48
CA GLY A 70 -0.73 6.59 7.48
C GLY A 70 -0.84 5.41 6.52
N ALA A 71 -2.04 4.87 6.39
CA ALA A 71 -2.34 3.75 5.51
C ALA A 71 -3.60 4.09 4.72
N GLU A 72 -3.53 4.14 3.40
CA GLU A 72 -4.69 4.33 2.52
C GLU A 72 -4.79 3.16 1.54
N GLU A 73 -6.00 2.86 1.11
CA GLU A 73 -6.25 1.79 0.14
C GLU A 73 -7.46 2.09 -0.75
N SER A 74 -7.50 1.42 -1.90
CA SER A 74 -8.63 1.43 -2.80
C SER A 74 -8.72 0.10 -3.53
N THR A 75 -9.91 -0.50 -3.49
CA THR A 75 -10.14 -1.78 -4.15
C THR A 75 -11.43 -1.76 -4.94
N LEU A 76 -11.36 -2.26 -6.17
CA LEU A 76 -12.43 -2.26 -7.15
C LEU A 76 -12.65 -3.70 -7.63
N LEU A 77 -13.91 -4.13 -7.68
CA LEU A 77 -14.25 -5.46 -8.20
C LEU A 77 -14.01 -5.52 -9.73
N SER A 78 -14.30 -4.42 -10.42
CA SER A 78 -14.12 -4.28 -11.87
C SER A 78 -13.93 -2.81 -12.24
N ILE A 79 -13.33 -2.59 -13.41
CA ILE A 79 -13.22 -1.30 -14.09
C ILE A 79 -13.83 -1.49 -15.47
N SER A 80 -14.87 -0.74 -15.79
CA SER A 80 -15.57 -0.84 -17.08
C SER A 80 -15.04 0.18 -18.10
N ARG A 81 -15.25 -0.14 -19.39
CA ARG A 81 -14.92 0.80 -20.47
C ARG A 81 -15.72 2.09 -20.38
N ASP A 82 -16.97 2.05 -19.93
CA ASP A 82 -17.82 3.24 -19.86
C ASP A 82 -17.30 4.23 -18.81
N GLU A 83 -16.80 3.73 -17.67
CA GLU A 83 -16.17 4.55 -16.63
C GLU A 83 -14.85 5.20 -17.08
N THR A 84 -14.21 4.63 -18.09
CA THR A 84 -12.90 5.06 -18.60
C THR A 84 -12.96 5.63 -20.02
N LEU A 85 -14.14 6.06 -20.47
CA LEU A 85 -14.37 6.66 -21.80
C LEU A 85 -13.87 5.77 -22.95
N GLY A 86 -14.02 4.46 -22.79
CA GLY A 86 -13.61 3.45 -23.75
C GLY A 86 -12.19 2.94 -23.57
N LEU A 87 -11.41 3.44 -22.60
CA LEU A 87 -9.98 3.18 -22.51
C LEU A 87 -9.66 1.78 -21.95
N LEU A 88 -10.14 1.45 -20.75
CA LEU A 88 -9.75 0.27 -19.99
C LEU A 88 -10.97 -0.58 -19.59
N SER A 89 -10.86 -1.89 -19.76
CA SER A 89 -11.66 -2.88 -19.03
C SER A 89 -10.71 -3.70 -18.16
N ALA A 90 -11.04 -3.91 -16.89
CA ALA A 90 -10.23 -4.73 -16.00
C ALA A 90 -11.04 -5.29 -14.83
N GLU A 91 -10.44 -6.22 -14.10
CA GLU A 91 -11.03 -6.88 -12.94
C GLU A 91 -10.09 -6.75 -11.75
N VAL A 92 -10.64 -6.69 -10.53
CA VAL A 92 -9.87 -6.66 -9.29
C VAL A 92 -8.73 -5.63 -9.35
N GLY A 93 -9.09 -4.35 -9.27
CA GLY A 93 -8.12 -3.27 -9.10
C GLY A 93 -7.80 -3.09 -7.63
N HIS A 94 -6.51 -3.01 -7.28
CA HIS A 94 -6.06 -2.77 -5.91
C HIS A 94 -4.96 -1.70 -5.92
N ALA A 95 -5.08 -0.74 -5.01
CA ALA A 95 -4.02 0.19 -4.68
C ALA A 95 -3.93 0.30 -3.17
N ALA A 96 -2.72 0.28 -2.62
CA ALA A 96 -2.48 0.50 -1.21
C ALA A 96 -1.17 1.25 -1.03
N VAL A 97 -1.19 2.18 -0.08
CA VAL A 97 0.03 2.85 0.35
C VAL A 97 0.04 2.95 1.86
N VAL A 98 1.15 2.55 2.46
CA VAL A 98 1.34 2.66 3.89
C VAL A 98 2.72 3.16 4.22
N ALA A 99 2.76 4.17 5.08
CA ALA A 99 4.00 4.73 5.55
C ALA A 99 3.91 5.00 7.05
N GLN A 100 4.89 4.51 7.80
CA GLN A 100 4.97 4.70 9.24
C GLN A 100 6.40 4.39 9.71
N GLY A 101 6.83 5.08 10.77
CA GLY A 101 8.09 4.74 11.41
C GLY A 101 9.28 4.99 10.49
N ASN A 102 9.95 3.92 10.08
CA ASN A 102 11.12 3.95 9.21
C ASN A 102 10.86 3.27 7.85
N SER A 103 9.59 3.10 7.46
CA SER A 103 9.23 2.43 6.21
C SER A 103 8.04 3.10 5.53
N SER A 104 8.08 3.10 4.21
CA SER A 104 7.05 3.52 3.28
C SER A 104 6.94 2.43 2.22
N SER A 105 5.73 1.96 1.95
CA SER A 105 5.47 0.94 0.94
C SER A 105 4.21 1.29 0.18
N ALA A 106 4.29 1.18 -1.14
CA ALA A 106 3.15 1.33 -2.03
C ALA A 106 3.06 0.13 -2.96
N GLU A 107 1.83 -0.26 -3.29
CA GLU A 107 1.51 -1.30 -4.24
C GLU A 107 0.29 -0.89 -5.06
N ALA A 108 0.34 -1.16 -6.36
CA ALA A 108 -0.86 -1.17 -7.18
C ALA A 108 -0.87 -2.45 -8.03
N SER A 109 -2.05 -3.03 -8.19
CA SER A 109 -2.25 -4.17 -9.08
C SER A 109 -3.61 -4.13 -9.77
N VAL A 110 -3.66 -4.79 -10.93
CA VAL A 110 -4.90 -5.03 -11.67
C VAL A 110 -4.85 -6.40 -12.34
N ALA A 111 -5.97 -7.10 -12.33
CA ALA A 111 -6.14 -8.36 -13.03
C ALA A 111 -6.91 -8.19 -14.35
N SER A 112 -6.68 -9.11 -15.29
CA SER A 112 -7.44 -9.23 -16.55
C SER A 112 -7.61 -7.89 -17.29
N ALA A 113 -6.53 -7.12 -17.42
CA ALA A 113 -6.58 -5.79 -18.00
C ALA A 113 -6.62 -5.84 -19.53
N THR A 114 -7.50 -5.06 -20.15
CA THR A 114 -7.56 -4.80 -21.58
C THR A 114 -7.66 -3.30 -21.83
N LEU A 115 -6.56 -2.72 -22.30
CA LEU A 115 -6.44 -1.31 -22.71
C LEU A 115 -6.63 -1.19 -24.22
N THR A 116 -7.47 -0.25 -24.66
CA THR A 116 -7.58 0.15 -26.08
C THR A 116 -7.29 1.63 -26.22
N VAL A 117 -6.21 1.98 -26.91
CA VAL A 117 -5.76 3.37 -27.05
C VAL A 117 -5.20 3.63 -28.46
N ALA A 118 -5.67 4.69 -29.11
CA ALA A 118 -5.26 5.08 -30.46
C ALA A 118 -5.24 3.92 -31.49
N GLY A 119 -6.24 3.03 -31.43
CA GLY A 119 -6.36 1.86 -32.32
C GLY A 119 -5.48 0.65 -31.96
N ASN A 120 -4.69 0.73 -30.88
CA ASN A 120 -3.90 -0.38 -30.34
C ASN A 120 -4.66 -1.07 -29.21
N THR A 121 -4.43 -2.37 -29.04
CA THR A 121 -4.97 -3.17 -27.94
C THR A 121 -3.82 -3.78 -27.14
N ILE A 122 -3.81 -3.55 -25.82
CA ILE A 122 -2.84 -4.12 -24.89
C ILE A 122 -3.60 -4.94 -23.84
N GLN A 123 -3.21 -6.18 -23.64
CA GLN A 123 -3.82 -7.11 -22.69
C GLN A 123 -2.78 -7.64 -21.71
N ALA A 124 -3.18 -7.85 -20.46
CA ALA A 124 -2.36 -8.50 -19.45
C ALA A 124 -3.25 -9.25 -18.44
N ASP A 125 -2.80 -10.43 -18.02
CA ASP A 125 -3.48 -11.22 -16.99
C ASP A 125 -3.31 -10.61 -15.59
N LEU A 126 -2.14 -10.03 -15.35
CA LEU A 126 -1.78 -9.32 -14.13
C LEU A 126 -0.82 -8.20 -14.49
N LEU A 127 -1.06 -7.02 -13.94
CA LEU A 127 -0.09 -5.94 -13.83
C LEU A 127 0.04 -5.59 -12.36
N ARG A 128 1.26 -5.55 -11.83
CA ARG A 128 1.54 -5.17 -10.45
C ARG A 128 2.79 -4.32 -10.38
N SER A 129 2.76 -3.25 -9.60
CA SER A 129 3.94 -2.47 -9.21
C SER A 129 4.05 -2.39 -7.71
N GLN A 130 5.29 -2.30 -7.24
CA GLN A 130 5.64 -2.18 -5.83
C GLN A 130 6.80 -1.22 -5.67
N ALA A 131 6.67 -0.32 -4.69
CA ALA A 131 7.69 0.63 -4.29
C ALA A 131 7.86 0.55 -2.78
N GLN A 132 9.10 0.58 -2.30
CA GLN A 132 9.43 0.58 -0.88
C GLN A 132 10.54 1.60 -0.62
N ALA A 133 10.43 2.37 0.45
CA ALA A 133 11.47 3.26 0.96
C ALA A 133 11.64 3.06 2.47
N THR A 134 12.88 3.02 2.95
CA THR A 134 13.21 2.72 4.34
C THR A 134 14.32 3.59 4.90
N CYS A 135 14.32 3.78 6.22
CA CYS A 135 15.44 4.34 6.98
C CYS A 135 16.18 3.24 7.74
N ASP A 136 17.50 3.27 7.65
CA ASP A 136 18.37 2.46 8.51
C ASP A 136 18.57 3.10 9.90
N GLY A 137 19.27 2.38 10.78
CA GLY A 137 19.57 2.87 12.14
C GLY A 137 20.52 4.08 12.20
N ALA A 138 21.17 4.44 11.09
CA ALA A 138 22.01 5.63 10.96
C ALA A 138 21.26 6.82 10.35
N GLY A 139 19.96 6.67 10.03
CA GLY A 139 19.14 7.69 9.40
C GLY A 139 19.42 7.86 7.90
N GLN A 140 20.08 6.89 7.25
CA GLN A 140 20.19 6.86 5.79
C GLN A 140 18.91 6.30 5.18
N ALA A 141 18.46 6.93 4.10
CA ALA A 141 17.32 6.47 3.34
C ALA A 141 17.76 5.56 2.19
N SER A 142 16.94 4.56 1.91
CA SER A 142 17.04 3.73 0.70
C SER A 142 15.66 3.49 0.12
N ALA A 143 15.58 3.31 -1.20
CA ALA A 143 14.35 2.94 -1.88
C ALA A 143 14.62 1.86 -2.92
N SER A 144 13.64 1.00 -3.14
CA SER A 144 13.66 -0.08 -4.11
C SER A 144 12.27 -0.38 -4.62
N GLY A 145 12.18 -1.00 -5.79
CA GLY A 145 10.90 -1.25 -6.43
C GLY A 145 10.99 -2.33 -7.48
N SER A 146 9.85 -2.92 -7.79
CA SER A 146 9.72 -3.99 -8.76
C SER A 146 8.32 -4.01 -9.37
N SER A 147 8.18 -4.69 -10.49
CA SER A 147 6.88 -4.98 -11.09
C SER A 147 6.78 -6.46 -11.48
N GLU A 148 5.54 -6.96 -11.48
CA GLU A 148 5.22 -8.27 -12.05
C GLU A 148 4.16 -8.07 -13.14
N LEU A 149 4.41 -8.68 -14.30
CA LEU A 149 3.47 -8.70 -15.41
C LEU A 149 3.31 -10.13 -15.90
N ALA A 150 2.06 -10.56 -16.05
CA ALA A 150 1.72 -11.87 -16.60
C ALA A 150 0.87 -11.72 -17.87
N GLY A 151 1.13 -12.57 -18.87
CA GLY A 151 0.29 -12.66 -20.07
C GLY A 151 0.26 -11.39 -20.92
N LEU A 152 1.33 -10.60 -20.97
CA LEU A 152 1.35 -9.35 -21.74
C LEU A 152 1.27 -9.61 -23.25
N VAL A 153 0.25 -9.06 -23.90
CA VAL A 153 0.01 -9.13 -25.34
C VAL A 153 -0.26 -7.73 -25.88
N ILE A 154 0.44 -7.33 -26.95
CA ILE A 154 0.22 -6.06 -27.65
C ILE A 154 -0.17 -6.37 -29.10
N ASN A 155 -1.34 -5.91 -29.54
CA ASN A 155 -1.89 -6.11 -30.88
C ASN A 155 -1.87 -7.60 -31.32
N GLY A 156 -2.17 -8.51 -30.39
CA GLY A 156 -2.17 -9.96 -30.62
C GLY A 156 -0.79 -10.63 -30.57
N GLN A 157 0.29 -9.88 -30.38
CA GLN A 157 1.64 -10.41 -30.21
C GLN A 157 2.01 -10.51 -28.73
N ALA A 158 2.37 -11.71 -28.28
CA ALA A 158 2.90 -11.91 -26.94
C ALA A 158 4.25 -11.21 -26.76
N ILE A 159 4.40 -10.51 -25.63
CA ILE A 159 5.61 -9.77 -25.27
C ILE A 159 6.32 -10.51 -24.14
N THR A 160 7.58 -10.84 -24.34
CA THR A 160 8.41 -11.42 -23.28
C THR A 160 8.80 -10.32 -22.28
N VAL A 161 8.33 -10.46 -21.04
CA VAL A 161 8.70 -9.58 -19.92
C VAL A 161 10.02 -10.07 -19.33
N THR A 162 11.05 -9.23 -19.35
CA THR A 162 12.41 -9.58 -18.91
C THR A 162 12.63 -9.42 -17.41
N GLY A 163 11.77 -8.65 -16.75
CA GLY A 163 11.93 -8.23 -15.35
C GLY A 163 12.95 -7.11 -15.15
N GLN A 164 13.69 -6.69 -16.18
CA GLN A 164 14.60 -5.55 -16.07
C GLN A 164 13.83 -4.24 -15.96
N PRO A 165 14.32 -3.25 -15.19
CA PRO A 165 13.73 -1.92 -15.17
C PRO A 165 13.73 -1.28 -16.56
N ASN A 166 12.68 -0.53 -16.86
CA ASN A 166 12.53 0.33 -18.05
C ASN A 166 12.62 -0.43 -19.38
N GLN A 167 12.11 -1.66 -19.45
CA GLN A 167 12.02 -2.41 -20.71
C GLN A 167 11.08 -1.70 -21.69
N THR A 168 11.58 -1.33 -22.87
CA THR A 168 10.79 -0.58 -23.86
C THR A 168 10.37 -1.48 -25.04
N VAL A 169 9.13 -1.32 -25.49
CA VAL A 169 8.58 -1.87 -26.73
C VAL A 169 8.07 -0.72 -27.58
N ASP A 170 8.75 -0.48 -28.70
CA ASP A 170 8.40 0.59 -29.65
C ASP A 170 7.66 0.03 -30.87
N LEU A 171 6.54 0.66 -31.22
CA LEU A 171 5.69 0.36 -32.37
C LEU A 171 5.35 1.65 -33.11
N PRO A 172 4.89 1.60 -34.38
CA PRO A 172 4.42 2.80 -35.07
C PRO A 172 3.28 3.49 -34.30
N GLY A 173 3.55 4.69 -33.79
CA GLY A 173 2.59 5.50 -33.04
C GLY A 173 2.30 5.05 -31.61
N LEU A 174 3.10 4.12 -31.07
CA LEU A 174 2.94 3.61 -29.70
C LEU A 174 4.29 3.27 -29.07
N ARG A 175 4.50 3.72 -27.83
CA ARG A 175 5.60 3.30 -26.97
C ARG A 175 5.02 2.67 -25.72
N VAL A 176 5.56 1.53 -25.33
CA VAL A 176 5.21 0.86 -24.07
C VAL A 176 6.47 0.66 -23.24
N VAL A 177 6.49 1.18 -22.03
CA VAL A 177 7.54 0.95 -21.03
C VAL A 177 6.99 0.01 -19.96
N ILE A 178 7.68 -1.11 -19.78
CA ILE A 178 7.36 -2.16 -18.81
C ILE A 178 8.34 -2.05 -17.65
N ASN A 179 7.83 -2.21 -16.43
CA ASN A 179 8.63 -2.03 -15.21
C ASN A 179 9.35 -0.68 -15.23
N GLU A 180 8.62 0.40 -15.54
CA GLU A 180 9.21 1.72 -15.55
C GLU A 180 9.55 2.10 -14.11
N GLN A 181 10.82 2.39 -13.84
CA GLN A 181 11.32 2.77 -12.53
C GLN A 181 12.08 4.08 -12.63
N SER A 182 11.69 5.03 -11.79
CA SER A 182 12.36 6.32 -11.60
C SER A 182 12.44 6.62 -10.12
N GLY A 183 13.54 7.18 -9.65
CA GLY A 183 13.68 7.53 -8.25
C GLY A 183 14.95 8.31 -7.97
N SER A 184 15.09 8.76 -6.73
CA SER A 184 16.27 9.47 -6.27
C SER A 184 16.68 9.02 -4.87
N ALA A 185 17.97 9.15 -4.55
CA ALA A 185 18.50 8.88 -3.23
C ALA A 185 19.57 9.93 -2.88
N SER A 186 19.43 10.54 -1.70
CA SER A 186 20.34 11.57 -1.19
C SER A 186 20.34 11.57 0.34
N GLY A 187 21.35 10.92 0.93
CA GLY A 187 21.57 10.90 2.37
C GLY A 187 20.35 10.38 3.14
N ASN A 188 19.63 11.29 3.81
CA ASN A 188 18.45 10.95 4.58
C ASN A 188 17.15 10.96 3.77
N ARG A 189 17.16 11.14 2.45
CA ARG A 189 15.96 11.09 1.59
C ARG A 189 16.12 10.07 0.49
N SER A 190 15.08 9.29 0.23
CA SER A 190 15.01 8.42 -0.94
C SER A 190 13.56 8.30 -1.41
N ASP A 191 13.38 8.17 -2.71
CA ASP A 191 12.09 7.93 -3.34
C ASP A 191 12.22 6.98 -4.53
N ILE A 192 11.13 6.31 -4.86
CA ILE A 192 10.98 5.54 -6.07
C ILE A 192 9.52 5.49 -6.51
N THR A 193 9.30 5.65 -7.81
CA THR A 193 8.04 5.37 -8.49
C THR A 193 8.26 4.19 -9.42
N VAL A 194 7.33 3.23 -9.35
CA VAL A 194 7.27 2.09 -10.25
C VAL A 194 5.92 2.06 -10.96
N ASN A 195 5.96 2.05 -12.28
CA ASN A 195 4.80 1.79 -13.12
C ASN A 195 4.93 0.39 -13.71
N ALA A 196 3.93 -0.47 -13.53
CA ALA A 196 3.95 -1.79 -14.14
C ALA A 196 3.94 -1.67 -15.66
N LEU A 197 3.06 -0.80 -16.17
CA LEU A 197 2.89 -0.51 -17.59
C LEU A 197 2.65 0.98 -17.81
N HIS A 198 3.49 1.61 -18.64
CA HIS A 198 3.31 2.98 -19.12
C HIS A 198 3.22 2.98 -20.65
N VAL A 199 2.13 3.50 -21.19
CA VAL A 199 1.79 3.50 -22.61
C VAL A 199 1.64 4.93 -23.11
N THR A 200 2.46 5.32 -24.08
CA THR A 200 2.34 6.60 -24.77
C THR A 200 1.93 6.34 -26.21
N ALA A 201 0.75 6.84 -26.61
CA ALA A 201 0.30 6.84 -28.00
C ALA A 201 0.56 8.20 -28.63
N PHE A 202 1.08 8.22 -29.85
CA PHE A 202 1.44 9.45 -30.56
C PHE A 202 1.21 9.33 -32.06
N ASP A 203 0.99 10.45 -32.73
CA ASP A 203 0.97 10.51 -34.19
C ASP A 203 2.40 10.26 -34.73
N PRO A 204 2.63 9.21 -35.52
CA PRO A 204 3.97 8.87 -36.01
C PRO A 204 4.54 9.88 -37.03
N LEU A 205 3.70 10.73 -37.63
CA LEU A 205 4.12 11.75 -38.60
C LEU A 205 4.46 13.07 -37.90
N THR A 206 3.65 13.48 -36.93
CA THR A 206 3.78 14.81 -36.28
C THR A 206 4.50 14.73 -34.93
N GLY A 207 4.58 13.54 -34.32
CA GLY A 207 5.10 13.35 -32.97
C GLY A 207 4.15 13.84 -31.87
N GLN A 208 2.92 14.26 -32.21
CA GLN A 208 1.95 14.73 -31.23
C GLN A 208 1.50 13.58 -30.33
N THR A 209 1.64 13.73 -29.01
CA THR A 209 1.06 12.79 -28.05
C THR A 209 -0.46 12.83 -28.13
N LEU A 210 -1.06 11.66 -28.34
CA LEU A 210 -2.50 11.45 -28.41
C LEU A 210 -3.05 10.93 -27.08
N ALA A 211 -2.27 10.10 -26.38
CA ALA A 211 -2.60 9.60 -25.06
C ALA A 211 -1.35 9.20 -24.27
N ASP A 212 -1.44 9.30 -22.95
CA ASP A 212 -0.45 8.88 -21.97
C ASP A 212 -1.19 8.11 -20.87
N VAL A 213 -0.87 6.84 -20.68
CA VAL A 213 -1.63 5.91 -19.83
C VAL A 213 -0.68 5.13 -18.95
N VAL A 214 -0.88 5.22 -17.64
CA VAL A 214 -0.16 4.46 -16.63
C VAL A 214 -1.13 3.50 -15.94
N ILE A 215 -0.78 2.22 -15.92
CA ILE A 215 -1.55 1.18 -15.23
C ILE A 215 -0.68 0.56 -14.14
N SER A 216 -1.23 0.50 -12.93
CA SER A 216 -0.57 0.07 -11.69
C SER A 216 0.68 0.89 -11.41
N SER A 217 0.50 2.04 -10.79
CA SER A 217 1.56 2.94 -10.32
C SER A 217 1.69 2.85 -8.81
N ALA A 218 2.92 2.72 -8.31
CA ALA A 218 3.24 2.73 -6.89
C ALA A 218 4.40 3.70 -6.64
N HIS A 219 4.22 4.63 -5.71
CA HIS A 219 5.22 5.59 -5.29
C HIS A 219 5.47 5.47 -3.78
N ALA A 220 6.73 5.31 -3.41
CA ALA A 220 7.16 5.34 -2.02
C ALA A 220 8.34 6.30 -1.87
N ASP A 221 8.24 7.20 -0.89
CA ASP A 221 9.32 8.07 -0.47
C ASP A 221 9.46 8.05 1.05
N ILE A 222 10.64 8.48 1.49
CA ILE A 222 10.96 8.66 2.89
C ILE A 222 12.00 9.76 3.05
N SER A 223 11.81 10.62 4.04
CA SER A 223 12.84 11.52 4.55
C SER A 223 13.09 11.20 6.02
N CYS A 224 14.22 10.57 6.30
CA CYS A 224 14.58 10.02 7.59
C CYS A 224 14.84 11.11 8.63
N GLY A 225 14.08 10.97 9.71
CA GLY A 225 14.25 11.69 10.95
C GLY A 225 15.15 10.96 11.96
N ALA A 226 15.40 11.57 13.12
CA ALA A 226 16.07 10.92 14.23
C ALA A 226 15.04 10.17 15.09
N CYS A 227 14.99 8.84 14.94
CA CYS A 227 14.16 7.90 15.71
C CYS A 227 12.64 8.06 15.50
N THR A 228 11.98 7.00 15.05
CA THR A 228 10.54 7.01 14.82
C THR A 228 9.80 5.83 15.44
N PRO A 229 8.50 6.02 15.79
CA PRO A 229 7.71 4.96 16.42
C PRO A 229 7.55 3.75 15.49
N PRO A 230 7.39 2.54 16.05
CA PRO A 230 7.23 1.32 15.25
C PRO A 230 5.99 1.36 14.35
N VAL A 231 6.09 0.69 13.20
CA VAL A 231 4.97 0.42 12.28
C VAL A 231 3.87 -0.37 13.01
N GLY A 232 2.61 -0.14 12.63
CA GLY A 232 1.48 -0.98 13.01
C GLY A 232 1.63 -2.43 12.56
N ASP A 233 0.57 -3.23 12.74
CA ASP A 233 0.50 -4.58 12.21
C ASP A 233 -0.73 -4.69 11.31
N PHE A 234 -0.47 -4.82 10.01
CA PHE A 234 -1.49 -4.95 8.98
C PHE A 234 -0.88 -5.62 7.73
N VAL A 235 -1.73 -6.13 6.87
CA VAL A 235 -1.35 -6.82 5.64
C VAL A 235 -2.11 -6.23 4.46
N THR A 236 -1.45 -6.15 3.31
CA THR A 236 -2.04 -5.77 2.02
C THR A 236 -1.68 -6.84 0.99
N GLY A 237 -2.39 -6.88 -0.13
CA GLY A 237 -2.00 -7.73 -1.24
C GLY A 237 -3.07 -7.87 -2.29
N GLY A 238 -2.65 -8.32 -3.46
CA GLY A 238 -3.51 -8.66 -4.58
C GLY A 238 -2.83 -9.67 -5.48
N GLY A 239 -3.61 -10.41 -6.25
CA GLY A 239 -3.07 -11.46 -7.11
C GLY A 239 -4.11 -12.47 -7.55
N TRP A 240 -3.64 -13.67 -7.83
CA TRP A 240 -4.50 -14.78 -8.20
C TRP A 240 -3.98 -16.15 -7.76
N ILE A 241 -4.93 -17.06 -7.57
CA ILE A 241 -4.71 -18.47 -7.24
C ILE A 241 -5.43 -19.36 -8.26
N THR A 242 -5.05 -20.63 -8.31
CA THR A 242 -5.73 -21.66 -9.14
C THR A 242 -6.40 -22.76 -8.32
N GLY A 243 -6.18 -22.81 -7.01
CA GLY A 243 -6.79 -23.78 -6.11
C GLY A 243 -8.23 -23.39 -5.74
N THR A 244 -9.12 -23.45 -6.74
CA THR A 244 -10.53 -23.06 -6.64
C THR A 244 -11.45 -24.27 -6.86
N PRO A 245 -12.69 -24.26 -6.33
CA PRO A 245 -13.68 -25.30 -6.64
C PRO A 245 -13.99 -25.43 -8.13
N SER A 246 -13.89 -24.34 -8.90
CA SER A 246 -14.12 -24.33 -10.34
C SER A 246 -12.92 -24.85 -11.16
N ALA A 247 -11.76 -25.03 -10.50
CA ALA A 247 -10.44 -25.27 -11.11
C ALA A 247 -9.94 -24.17 -12.04
N ALA A 248 -10.64 -23.04 -12.15
CA ALA A 248 -10.21 -21.87 -12.90
C ALA A 248 -9.39 -20.91 -12.02
N ARG A 249 -8.79 -19.92 -12.67
CA ARG A 249 -8.16 -18.78 -11.99
C ARG A 249 -9.19 -18.06 -11.11
N ALA A 250 -8.77 -17.67 -9.92
CA ALA A 250 -9.47 -16.65 -9.16
C ALA A 250 -8.56 -15.49 -8.79
N ASN A 251 -9.03 -14.27 -9.06
CA ASN A 251 -8.35 -13.04 -8.71
C ASN A 251 -8.84 -12.54 -7.36
N PHE A 252 -7.97 -11.90 -6.58
CA PHE A 252 -8.34 -11.30 -5.30
C PHE A 252 -7.53 -10.04 -5.01
N ALA A 253 -8.10 -9.20 -4.15
CA ALA A 253 -7.40 -8.17 -3.41
C ALA A 253 -7.83 -8.23 -1.95
N VAL A 254 -6.88 -8.00 -1.05
CA VAL A 254 -7.11 -8.10 0.39
C VAL A 254 -6.27 -7.08 1.14
N ALA A 255 -6.88 -6.46 2.14
CA ALA A 255 -6.16 -5.73 3.17
C ALA A 255 -6.80 -6.02 4.54
N GLY A 256 -6.01 -5.95 5.60
CA GLY A 256 -6.51 -6.14 6.96
C GLY A 256 -5.54 -5.67 8.02
N GLY A 257 -6.02 -5.06 9.09
CA GLY A 257 -5.18 -4.62 10.19
C GLY A 257 -5.87 -3.74 11.22
N ILE A 258 -5.06 -3.07 12.04
CA ILE A 258 -5.52 -2.10 13.03
C ILE A 258 -5.03 -0.69 12.65
N LYS A 259 -5.95 0.20 12.26
CA LYS A 259 -5.71 1.62 11.94
C LYS A 259 -6.38 2.49 13.01
N ASN A 260 -5.64 3.39 13.65
CA ASN A 260 -6.15 4.31 14.69
C ASN A 260 -6.96 3.62 15.81
N GLY A 261 -6.57 2.39 16.20
CA GLY A 261 -7.26 1.60 17.22
C GLY A 261 -8.54 0.90 16.76
N GLY A 262 -8.92 1.02 15.48
CA GLY A 262 -10.04 0.32 14.86
C GLY A 262 -9.58 -0.71 13.83
N LEU A 263 -10.43 -1.71 13.55
CA LEU A 263 -10.21 -2.64 12.45
C LEU A 263 -10.33 -1.92 11.11
N TRP A 264 -9.48 -2.29 10.18
CA TRP A 264 -9.41 -1.74 8.83
C TRP A 264 -9.14 -2.87 7.83
N GLY A 265 -9.59 -2.70 6.59
CA GLY A 265 -9.31 -3.60 5.48
C GLY A 265 -10.50 -3.84 4.54
N HIS A 266 -10.28 -4.68 3.54
CA HIS A 266 -11.26 -5.07 2.53
C HIS A 266 -11.00 -6.51 2.05
N LEU A 267 -11.93 -6.99 1.23
CA LEU A 267 -11.75 -8.19 0.42
C LEU A 267 -12.47 -8.01 -0.92
N THR A 268 -11.83 -8.36 -2.02
CA THR A 268 -12.51 -8.70 -3.27
C THR A 268 -11.98 -10.03 -3.80
N TYR A 269 -12.85 -10.82 -4.39
CA TYR A 269 -12.48 -12.11 -4.97
C TYR A 269 -13.41 -12.44 -6.14
N ILE A 270 -12.87 -12.96 -7.23
CA ILE A 270 -13.63 -13.41 -8.40
C ILE A 270 -13.07 -14.76 -8.83
N ASP A 271 -13.89 -15.81 -8.80
CA ASP A 271 -13.61 -17.08 -9.46
C ASP A 271 -14.19 -17.07 -10.89
N HIS A 272 -13.34 -17.32 -11.88
CA HIS A 272 -13.67 -17.23 -13.31
C HIS A 272 -14.27 -18.50 -13.92
N GLY A 273 -14.31 -19.60 -13.16
CA GLY A 273 -14.75 -20.87 -13.71
C GLY A 273 -16.26 -21.02 -13.76
N PRO A 274 -16.76 -22.14 -14.31
CA PRO A 274 -18.18 -22.47 -14.27
C PRO A 274 -18.69 -22.50 -12.83
N ASN A 275 -19.74 -21.71 -12.54
CA ASN A 275 -20.27 -21.50 -11.18
C ASN A 275 -19.28 -20.83 -10.21
N GLY A 276 -18.27 -20.12 -10.73
CA GLY A 276 -17.42 -19.24 -9.95
C GLY A 276 -18.23 -18.08 -9.36
N ILE A 277 -17.78 -17.61 -8.19
CA ILE A 277 -18.46 -16.59 -7.40
C ILE A 277 -17.72 -15.25 -7.43
N LYS A 278 -18.46 -14.17 -7.19
CA LYS A 278 -17.91 -12.85 -6.90
C LYS A 278 -18.14 -12.50 -5.44
N VAL A 279 -17.08 -12.10 -4.74
CA VAL A 279 -17.11 -11.74 -3.33
C VAL A 279 -16.63 -10.31 -3.17
N LYS A 280 -17.39 -9.53 -2.41
CA LYS A 280 -17.02 -8.20 -1.96
C LYS A 280 -17.18 -8.11 -0.45
N GLY A 281 -16.09 -7.91 0.27
CA GLY A 281 -16.09 -7.62 1.69
C GLY A 281 -16.84 -6.33 1.99
N THR A 282 -17.69 -6.37 3.01
CA THR A 282 -18.52 -5.25 3.49
C THR A 282 -18.08 -4.77 4.86
N GLY A 283 -17.14 -5.46 5.52
CA GLY A 283 -16.47 -4.99 6.72
C GLY A 283 -15.57 -6.04 7.36
N VAL A 284 -14.53 -5.57 8.06
CA VAL A 284 -13.60 -6.41 8.83
C VAL A 284 -14.10 -6.50 10.29
N THR A 285 -14.23 -7.72 10.79
CA THR A 285 -14.69 -8.02 12.16
C THR A 285 -13.59 -8.62 13.04
N SER A 286 -12.50 -9.09 12.45
CA SER A 286 -11.35 -9.62 13.19
C SER A 286 -10.06 -9.53 12.39
N TYR A 287 -8.96 -9.24 13.09
CA TYR A 287 -7.59 -9.32 12.58
C TYR A 287 -6.71 -10.01 13.63
N VAL A 288 -6.06 -11.11 13.24
CA VAL A 288 -5.31 -11.97 14.18
C VAL A 288 -3.95 -12.35 13.59
N VAL A 289 -2.91 -12.23 14.41
CA VAL A 289 -1.58 -12.78 14.12
C VAL A 289 -1.62 -14.30 14.26
N THR A 290 -1.45 -15.04 13.16
CA THR A 290 -1.47 -16.51 13.15
C THR A 290 -0.08 -17.12 13.00
N GLY A 291 0.92 -16.33 12.63
CA GLY A 291 2.33 -16.72 12.55
C GLY A 291 3.23 -15.51 12.38
N PRO A 292 4.56 -15.69 12.28
CA PRO A 292 5.51 -14.59 12.09
C PRO A 292 5.16 -13.72 10.88
N THR A 293 4.87 -14.36 9.75
CA THR A 293 4.50 -13.69 8.49
C THR A 293 3.06 -13.95 8.05
N SER A 294 2.22 -14.52 8.92
CA SER A 294 0.85 -14.94 8.60
C SER A 294 -0.19 -14.19 9.40
N ARG A 295 -1.29 -13.81 8.73
CA ARG A 295 -2.40 -13.06 9.31
C ARG A 295 -3.74 -13.68 8.91
N ARG A 296 -4.70 -13.61 9.83
CA ARG A 296 -6.09 -13.99 9.60
C ARG A 296 -7.00 -12.78 9.70
N ILE A 297 -7.80 -12.58 8.67
CA ILE A 297 -8.82 -11.54 8.57
C ILE A 297 -10.19 -12.22 8.56
N LYS A 298 -11.13 -11.73 9.36
CA LYS A 298 -12.54 -12.13 9.26
C LYS A 298 -13.41 -10.93 9.00
N GLY A 299 -14.55 -11.16 8.40
CA GLY A 299 -15.49 -10.09 8.10
C GLY A 299 -16.79 -10.59 7.51
N LEU A 300 -17.59 -9.65 7.06
CA LEU A 300 -18.82 -9.90 6.31
C LEU A 300 -18.57 -9.61 4.84
N ALA A 301 -19.23 -10.35 3.96
CA ALA A 301 -19.17 -10.16 2.52
C ALA A 301 -20.55 -10.24 1.87
N GLU A 302 -20.62 -9.65 0.69
CA GLU A 302 -21.60 -9.92 -0.34
C GLU A 302 -21.04 -10.97 -1.30
N VAL A 303 -21.82 -12.02 -1.59
CA VAL A 303 -21.48 -13.09 -2.53
C VAL A 303 -22.54 -13.09 -3.62
N ASP A 304 -22.16 -12.78 -4.86
CA ASP A 304 -23.07 -12.68 -6.01
C ASP A 304 -24.33 -11.84 -5.74
N GLY A 305 -24.18 -10.70 -5.07
CA GLY A 305 -25.28 -9.82 -4.70
C GLY A 305 -25.95 -10.15 -3.35
N VAL A 306 -25.59 -11.27 -2.71
CA VAL A 306 -26.18 -11.72 -1.45
C VAL A 306 -25.28 -11.34 -0.27
N GLY A 307 -25.68 -10.33 0.49
CA GLY A 307 -24.96 -9.82 1.67
C GLY A 307 -25.06 -10.70 2.93
N GLY A 308 -24.19 -10.41 3.90
CA GLY A 308 -24.25 -10.98 5.25
C GLY A 308 -23.58 -12.35 5.40
N ILE A 309 -22.72 -12.74 4.45
CA ILE A 309 -21.99 -14.00 4.51
C ILE A 309 -20.66 -13.76 5.24
N ASP A 310 -20.40 -14.50 6.32
CA ASP A 310 -19.09 -14.43 6.98
C ASP A 310 -17.99 -14.97 6.07
N TYR A 311 -16.86 -14.28 6.05
CA TYR A 311 -15.62 -14.75 5.44
C TYR A 311 -14.50 -14.90 6.47
N THR A 312 -13.61 -15.83 6.22
CA THR A 312 -12.28 -15.91 6.84
C THR A 312 -11.25 -15.98 5.72
N VAL A 313 -10.28 -15.08 5.77
CA VAL A 313 -9.12 -15.05 4.89
C VAL A 313 -7.86 -15.27 5.72
N ASP A 314 -7.02 -16.19 5.28
CA ASP A 314 -5.68 -16.42 5.79
C ASP A 314 -4.68 -16.04 4.69
N VAL A 315 -3.73 -15.18 5.02
CA VAL A 315 -2.63 -14.77 4.14
C VAL A 315 -1.29 -15.01 4.81
N SER A 316 -0.29 -15.37 4.02
CA SER A 316 1.11 -15.41 4.47
C SER A 316 2.01 -14.76 3.45
N ASP A 317 2.85 -13.84 3.93
CA ASP A 317 3.96 -13.24 3.20
C ASP A 317 5.18 -14.17 3.35
N ALA A 318 5.76 -14.60 2.23
CA ALA A 318 6.92 -15.47 2.17
C ALA A 318 8.10 -14.79 1.41
N GLY A 319 8.05 -13.47 1.27
CA GLY A 319 9.08 -12.64 0.66
C GLY A 319 8.85 -12.33 -0.82
N GLU A 320 9.60 -11.36 -1.30
CA GLU A 320 9.47 -10.81 -2.65
C GLU A 320 10.11 -11.73 -3.70
N PRO A 321 9.52 -11.86 -4.90
CA PRO A 321 8.44 -11.05 -5.47
C PRO A 321 7.02 -11.61 -5.23
N GLY A 322 6.79 -12.42 -4.18
CA GLY A 322 5.45 -12.87 -3.78
C GLY A 322 5.00 -14.23 -4.30
N ARG A 323 5.84 -14.92 -5.08
CA ARG A 323 5.50 -16.23 -5.68
C ARG A 323 5.30 -17.35 -4.65
N ASP A 324 5.90 -17.21 -3.47
CA ASP A 324 5.76 -18.18 -2.38
C ASP A 324 4.68 -17.79 -1.37
N ASP A 325 4.04 -16.62 -1.57
CA ASP A 325 2.95 -16.16 -0.72
C ASP A 325 1.73 -17.05 -0.88
N THR A 326 0.86 -17.01 0.14
CA THR A 326 -0.35 -17.82 0.15
C THR A 326 -1.57 -16.97 0.45
N PHE A 327 -2.67 -17.35 -0.19
CA PHE A 327 -4.01 -16.85 0.08
C PHE A 327 -4.96 -18.03 0.27
N SER A 328 -5.81 -17.94 1.28
CA SER A 328 -6.88 -18.89 1.54
C SER A 328 -8.13 -18.14 1.98
N MET A 329 -9.28 -18.48 1.42
CA MET A 329 -10.59 -17.92 1.76
C MET A 329 -11.57 -19.04 2.07
N THR A 330 -12.34 -18.88 3.13
CA THR A 330 -13.50 -19.73 3.48
C THR A 330 -14.70 -18.84 3.75
N LEU A 331 -15.85 -19.20 3.18
CA LEU A 331 -17.12 -18.51 3.35
C LEU A 331 -18.11 -19.38 4.12
N ALA A 332 -18.98 -18.76 4.92
CA ALA A 332 -20.00 -19.48 5.70
C ALA A 332 -21.01 -20.27 4.86
N ASN A 333 -21.16 -19.94 3.57
CA ASN A 333 -22.00 -20.68 2.62
C ASN A 333 -21.35 -21.99 2.12
N GLY A 334 -20.14 -22.33 2.60
CA GLY A 334 -19.44 -23.56 2.27
C GLY A 334 -18.42 -23.45 1.13
N TYR A 335 -18.32 -22.29 0.48
CA TYR A 335 -17.28 -22.06 -0.53
C TYR A 335 -15.90 -21.89 0.13
N SER A 336 -14.87 -22.52 -0.43
CA SER A 336 -13.49 -22.34 -0.01
C SER A 336 -12.53 -22.42 -1.20
N ALA A 337 -11.52 -21.54 -1.21
CA ALA A 337 -10.44 -21.55 -2.20
C ALA A 337 -9.12 -21.21 -1.51
N ALA A 338 -8.03 -21.87 -1.91
CA ALA A 338 -6.72 -21.63 -1.31
C ALA A 338 -5.59 -22.01 -2.27
N GLY A 339 -4.45 -21.36 -2.13
CA GLY A 339 -3.25 -21.73 -2.87
C GLY A 339 -2.07 -20.80 -2.63
N LYS A 340 -0.93 -21.21 -3.18
CA LYS A 340 0.16 -20.27 -3.45
C LYS A 340 -0.25 -19.29 -4.54
N LEU A 341 0.27 -18.08 -4.50
CA LEU A 341 0.01 -17.09 -5.54
C LEU A 341 0.66 -17.55 -6.84
N ALA A 342 -0.15 -17.63 -7.90
CA ALA A 342 0.35 -17.88 -9.24
C ALA A 342 0.75 -16.57 -9.95
N GLY A 343 0.35 -15.43 -9.38
CA GLY A 343 0.90 -14.10 -9.61
C GLY A 343 0.32 -13.11 -8.59
N GLY A 344 1.05 -12.05 -8.30
CA GLY A 344 0.71 -11.08 -7.26
C GLY A 344 1.58 -11.25 -6.01
N ASN A 345 1.19 -10.60 -4.93
CA ASN A 345 2.00 -10.52 -3.70
C ASN A 345 1.12 -10.24 -2.48
N ILE A 346 1.57 -10.70 -1.34
CA ILE A 346 1.14 -10.30 0.00
C ILE A 346 2.28 -9.49 0.60
N GLN A 347 1.93 -8.41 1.27
CA GLN A 347 2.87 -7.59 2.02
C GLN A 347 2.43 -7.50 3.46
N LEU A 348 3.22 -8.11 4.33
CA LEU A 348 3.07 -7.92 5.75
C LEU A 348 3.85 -6.69 6.18
N HIS A 349 3.11 -5.73 6.70
CA HIS A 349 3.67 -4.54 7.31
C HIS A 349 3.60 -4.74 8.82
N ALA A 350 4.62 -5.39 9.37
CA ALA A 350 4.73 -5.66 10.79
C ALA A 350 5.99 -5.02 11.38
N LYS A 351 5.86 -4.56 12.63
CA LYS A 351 6.88 -3.90 13.46
C LYS A 351 8.34 -4.13 13.01
N PRO A 352 9.01 -3.13 12.41
CA PRO A 352 10.45 -3.05 12.48
C PRO A 352 10.89 -2.96 13.96
N ALA A 353 12.08 -3.46 14.25
CA ALA A 353 12.68 -3.30 15.57
C ALA A 353 12.71 -1.81 15.95
N PRO A 354 12.40 -1.43 17.20
CA PRO A 354 12.67 -0.08 17.66
C PRO A 354 14.16 0.22 17.42
N CYS A 355 14.48 1.45 17.03
CA CYS A 355 15.87 1.90 16.97
C CYS A 355 16.57 1.60 18.33
N PRO A 356 17.86 1.21 18.33
CA PRO A 356 18.62 1.00 19.57
C PRO A 356 18.70 2.25 20.45
#